data_AF-A0A524GND8-F1
#
_entry.id   AF-A0A524GND8-F1
#
_cell.length_a   1.000
_cell.length_b   1.000
_cell.length_c   1.000
_cell.angle_alpha   90.00
_cell.angle_beta   90.00
_cell.angle_gamma   90.00
#
_symmetry.space_group_name_H-M   'P 1'
#
loop_
_entity.id
_entity.type
_entity.pdbx_description
1 polymer ?
#
loop_
_entity_poly.entity_id
_entity_poly.type
_entity_poly.pdbx_seq_one_letter_code
_entity_poly.pdbx_strand_id
1 'polypeptide(L)'
;MLAISLTAIPAHAKCKFNVDTLHSRTGEKVLWTKWDTFTLVIVGDTIVGSGVSIGDKKYFAVRVNYPAYDGDLVIPENGKLLILMDDQSILELHSEEEVIGDRDPWFVEAVVKFPLDATELNALLTKRIMNIRLQTNGGDKDYKFGKKGAKKMQKVLACI
;
A
#
# COMPACT_ATOMS: atom_id res chain seq x y z
N MET A 1 -13.36 41.38 -24.89
CA MET A 1 -13.59 40.51 -23.72
C MET A 1 -12.56 39.40 -23.75
N LEU A 2 -11.50 39.49 -22.94
CA LEU A 2 -10.56 38.38 -22.77
C LEU A 2 -11.15 37.43 -21.73
N ALA A 3 -11.43 36.19 -22.13
CA ALA A 3 -11.75 35.12 -21.21
C ALA A 3 -10.45 34.73 -20.49
N ILE A 4 -10.35 35.09 -19.21
CA ILE A 4 -9.32 34.57 -18.33
C ILE A 4 -9.64 33.10 -18.12
N SER A 5 -8.83 32.24 -18.74
CA SER A 5 -8.85 30.81 -18.51
C SER A 5 -8.67 30.56 -17.01
N LEU A 6 -9.69 29.99 -16.36
CA LEU A 6 -9.53 29.45 -15.01
C LEU A 6 -8.51 28.33 -15.10
N THR A 7 -7.27 28.62 -14.71
CA THR A 7 -6.28 27.61 -14.36
C THR A 7 -6.91 26.71 -13.31
N ALA A 8 -7.29 25.50 -13.72
CA ALA A 8 -7.62 24.43 -12.80
C ALA A 8 -6.42 24.28 -11.87
N ILE A 9 -6.59 24.67 -10.61
CA ILE A 9 -5.61 24.39 -9.57
C ILE A 9 -5.49 22.86 -9.56
N PRO A 10 -4.30 22.29 -9.85
CA PRO A 10 -4.16 20.85 -9.85
C PRO A 10 -4.55 20.35 -8.47
N ALA A 11 -5.46 19.37 -8.43
CA ALA A 11 -5.95 18.74 -7.20
C ALA A 11 -4.81 18.23 -6.29
N HIS A 12 -3.58 18.14 -6.81
CA HIS A 12 -2.34 17.79 -6.14
C HIS A 12 -1.85 18.78 -5.06
N ALA A 13 -2.30 20.04 -5.03
CA ALA A 13 -1.81 21.04 -4.07
C ALA A 13 -2.18 20.75 -2.59
N LYS A 14 -2.98 19.71 -2.30
CA LYS A 14 -3.36 19.30 -0.93
C LYS A 14 -2.64 18.05 -0.42
N CYS A 15 -1.81 17.43 -1.25
CA CYS A 15 -1.15 16.18 -0.90
C CYS A 15 0.13 16.42 -0.11
N LYS A 16 0.09 16.09 1.19
CA LYS A 16 1.29 16.07 2.04
C LYS A 16 1.96 14.71 1.90
N PHE A 17 3.04 14.65 1.13
CA PHE A 17 3.95 13.51 1.15
C PHE A 17 4.75 13.53 2.46
N ASN A 18 4.98 12.35 3.02
CA ASN A 18 5.66 12.21 4.30
C ASN A 18 7.17 12.01 4.15
N VAL A 19 7.59 11.39 3.04
CA VAL A 19 9.00 11.11 2.75
C VAL A 19 9.23 11.30 1.25
N ASP A 20 10.28 12.04 0.92
CA ASP A 20 10.77 12.27 -0.43
C ASP A 20 12.24 11.86 -0.46
N THR A 21 12.57 10.85 -1.25
CA THR A 21 13.90 10.23 -1.32
C THR A 21 14.25 9.91 -2.77
N LEU A 22 15.49 9.50 -3.01
CA LEU A 22 15.91 8.98 -4.31
C LEU A 22 16.02 7.45 -4.24
N HIS A 23 15.50 6.78 -5.27
CA HIS A 23 15.62 5.33 -5.40
C HIS A 23 17.10 4.98 -5.59
N SER A 24 17.65 4.17 -4.69
CA SER A 24 19.10 3.94 -4.59
C SER A 24 19.74 3.42 -5.88
N ARG A 25 19.00 2.65 -6.68
CA ARG A 25 19.50 2.06 -7.92
C ARG A 25 19.23 2.92 -9.17
N THR A 26 18.06 3.54 -9.26
CA THR A 26 17.61 4.23 -10.48
C THR A 26 17.81 5.74 -10.42
N GLY A 27 18.04 6.30 -9.23
CA GLY A 27 18.11 7.75 -9.01
C GLY A 27 16.75 8.45 -9.14
N GLU A 28 15.67 7.71 -9.36
CA GLU A 28 14.34 8.26 -9.53
C GLU A 28 13.79 8.80 -8.21
N LYS A 29 12.97 9.85 -8.32
CA LYS A 29 12.27 10.41 -7.17
C LYS A 29 11.27 9.41 -6.61
N VAL A 30 11.36 9.15 -5.30
CA VAL A 30 10.45 8.29 -4.55
C VAL A 30 9.62 9.13 -3.59
N LEU A 31 8.32 9.17 -3.83
CA LEU A 31 7.35 9.89 -3.01
C LEU A 31 6.53 8.90 -2.20
N TRP A 32 6.61 8.99 -0.87
CA TRP A 32 5.77 8.23 0.03
C TRP A 32 4.69 9.12 0.63
N THR A 33 3.47 8.62 0.60
CA THR A 33 2.38 9.17 1.39
C THR A 33 2.45 8.65 2.83
N LYS A 34 1.64 9.23 3.72
CA LYS A 34 1.60 8.80 5.12
C LYS A 34 1.17 7.34 5.26
N TRP A 35 1.92 6.56 6.03
CA TRP A 35 1.49 5.25 6.52
C TRP A 35 0.19 5.41 7.31
N ASP A 36 -0.86 4.72 6.88
CA ASP A 36 -2.10 4.64 7.62
C ASP A 36 -2.38 3.21 8.07
N THR A 37 -2.80 3.09 9.32
CA THR A 37 -3.09 1.81 9.93
C THR A 37 -4.43 1.30 9.44
N PHE A 38 -4.43 0.11 8.84
CA PHE A 38 -5.62 -0.49 8.25
C PHE A 38 -6.40 -1.34 9.26
N THR A 39 -5.67 -2.06 10.10
CA THR A 39 -6.22 -2.94 11.14
C THR A 39 -5.24 -3.04 12.30
N LEU A 40 -5.79 -3.05 13.52
CA LEU A 40 -5.10 -3.51 14.72
C LEU A 40 -5.70 -4.89 15.01
N VAL A 41 -5.03 -5.97 14.57
CA VAL A 41 -5.42 -7.31 15.04
C VAL A 41 -4.82 -7.47 16.43
N ILE A 42 -5.61 -8.04 17.32
CA ILE A 42 -5.31 -8.19 18.73
C ILE A 42 -4.01 -9.00 18.88
N VAL A 43 -2.98 -8.36 19.48
CA VAL A 43 -1.65 -8.89 19.86
C VAL A 43 -0.77 -9.38 18.69
N GLY A 44 0.21 -8.56 18.29
CA GLY A 44 1.37 -8.97 17.49
C GLY A 44 1.33 -8.58 16.02
N ASP A 45 0.22 -8.87 15.33
CA ASP A 45 0.16 -8.78 13.86
C ASP A 45 -0.50 -7.48 13.40
N THR A 46 0.22 -6.67 12.63
CA THR A 46 -0.31 -5.43 12.06
C THR A 46 0.01 -5.30 10.58
N ILE A 47 -0.95 -4.70 9.86
CA ILE A 47 -0.78 -4.32 8.47
C ILE A 47 -1.16 -2.85 8.30
N VAL A 48 -0.25 -2.10 7.71
CA VAL A 48 -0.42 -0.68 7.39
C VAL A 48 -0.03 -0.47 5.94
N GLY A 49 -0.42 0.65 5.35
CA GLY A 49 -0.03 0.90 3.97
C GLY A 49 -0.07 2.34 3.57
N SER A 50 0.43 2.52 2.36
CA SER A 50 0.85 3.80 1.81
C SER A 50 0.78 3.73 0.29
N GLY A 51 0.47 4.86 -0.34
CA GLY A 51 0.74 5.07 -1.75
C GLY A 51 2.19 5.50 -1.96
N VAL A 52 2.85 4.93 -2.98
CA VAL A 52 4.22 5.26 -3.38
C VAL A 52 4.27 5.60 -4.86
N SER A 53 5.01 6.64 -5.22
CA SER A 53 5.38 6.93 -6.61
C SER A 53 6.90 6.79 -6.76
N ILE A 54 7.35 6.06 -7.78
CA ILE A 54 8.78 5.98 -8.17
C ILE A 54 8.84 6.39 -9.64
N GLY A 55 9.34 7.60 -9.92
CA GLY A 55 9.14 8.20 -11.24
C GLY A 55 7.64 8.26 -11.58
N ASP A 56 7.27 7.75 -12.76
CA ASP A 56 5.87 7.68 -13.23
C ASP A 56 5.11 6.46 -12.70
N LYS A 57 5.81 5.47 -12.12
CA LYS A 57 5.19 4.25 -11.61
C LYS A 57 4.51 4.50 -10.27
N LYS A 58 3.33 3.90 -10.09
CA LYS A 58 2.52 3.98 -8.87
C LYS A 58 2.49 2.62 -8.21
N TYR A 59 2.51 2.62 -6.89
CA TYR A 59 2.51 1.41 -6.08
C TYR A 59 1.58 1.57 -4.89
N PHE A 60 0.93 0.47 -4.53
CA PHE A 60 0.37 0.27 -3.21
C PHE A 60 1.41 -0.44 -2.35
N ALA A 61 1.95 0.27 -1.36
CA ALA A 61 2.87 -0.32 -0.41
C ALA A 61 2.15 -0.80 0.85
N VAL A 62 2.48 -2.01 1.26
CA VAL A 62 1.99 -2.65 2.47
C VAL A 62 3.18 -2.92 3.38
N ARG A 63 3.07 -2.48 4.62
CA ARG A 63 4.00 -2.83 5.70
C ARG A 63 3.31 -3.80 6.64
N VAL A 64 3.94 -4.94 6.84
CA VAL A 64 3.47 -6.02 7.70
C VAL A 64 4.44 -6.19 8.85
N ASN A 65 3.90 -6.31 10.06
CA ASN A 65 4.64 -6.64 11.27
C ASN A 65 3.98 -7.85 11.92
N TYR A 66 4.77 -8.83 12.35
CA TYR A 66 4.29 -9.93 13.20
C TYR A 66 5.39 -10.38 14.19
N PRO A 67 5.07 -11.14 15.26
CA PRO A 67 6.03 -11.57 16.26
C PRO A 67 7.17 -12.45 15.74
N ALA A 68 8.41 -12.17 16.16
CA ALA A 68 9.59 -12.88 15.64
C ALA A 68 9.65 -14.38 15.98
N TYR A 69 8.83 -14.85 16.93
CA TYR A 69 8.70 -16.26 17.27
C TYR A 69 7.87 -17.06 16.24
N ASP A 70 7.13 -16.40 15.35
CA ASP A 70 6.34 -17.06 14.30
C ASP A 70 7.17 -17.41 13.05
N GLY A 71 8.48 -17.11 13.05
CA GLY A 71 9.40 -17.44 11.97
C GLY A 71 9.78 -16.24 11.10
N ASP A 72 10.26 -16.49 9.89
CA ASP A 72 10.70 -15.46 8.92
C ASP A 72 9.57 -15.01 7.99
N LEU A 73 9.56 -13.72 7.66
CA LEU A 73 8.49 -13.11 6.86
C LEU A 73 8.98 -13.10 5.43
N VAL A 74 8.53 -14.05 4.63
CA VAL A 74 8.92 -14.09 3.23
C VAL A 74 7.70 -13.95 2.37
N ILE A 75 7.64 -12.85 1.63
CA ILE A 75 6.68 -12.63 0.55
C ILE A 75 7.41 -13.04 -0.73
N PRO A 76 7.00 -14.12 -1.41
CA PRO A 76 7.70 -14.61 -2.60
C PRO A 76 7.60 -13.60 -3.74
N GLU A 77 8.50 -13.72 -4.71
CA GLU A 77 8.34 -13.07 -6.02
C GLU A 77 7.01 -13.51 -6.66
N ASN A 78 6.25 -12.56 -7.23
CA ASN A 78 4.87 -12.76 -7.70
C ASN A 78 3.86 -13.14 -6.61
N GLY A 79 4.23 -12.97 -5.34
CA GLY A 79 3.34 -13.16 -4.19
C GLY A 79 2.11 -12.27 -4.27
N LYS A 80 0.96 -12.84 -3.94
CA LYS A 80 -0.33 -12.19 -4.13
C LYS A 80 -0.75 -11.32 -2.94
N LEU A 81 -1.31 -10.17 -3.25
CA LEU A 81 -2.17 -9.40 -2.35
C LEU A 81 -3.58 -9.39 -2.92
N LEU A 82 -4.48 -10.14 -2.28
CA LEU A 82 -5.89 -10.16 -2.64
C LEU A 82 -6.63 -9.13 -1.78
N ILE A 83 -7.39 -8.25 -2.42
CA ILE A 83 -8.11 -7.16 -1.77
C ILE A 83 -9.60 -7.36 -2.06
N LEU A 84 -10.35 -7.77 -1.03
CA LEU A 84 -11.80 -7.91 -1.12
C LEU A 84 -12.46 -6.55 -0.94
N MET A 85 -13.24 -6.14 -1.93
CA MET A 85 -13.99 -4.89 -1.96
C MET A 85 -15.42 -5.08 -1.44
N ASP A 86 -16.09 -3.97 -1.11
CA ASP A 86 -17.46 -3.97 -0.58
C ASP A 86 -18.52 -4.44 -1.58
N ASP A 87 -18.27 -4.26 -2.88
CA ASP A 87 -19.05 -4.84 -3.97
C ASP A 87 -18.78 -6.33 -4.23
N GLN A 88 -18.05 -7.01 -3.33
CA GLN A 88 -17.62 -8.40 -3.43
C GLN A 88 -16.62 -8.70 -4.56
N SER A 89 -16.14 -7.70 -5.30
CA SER A 89 -15.03 -7.91 -6.23
C SER A 89 -13.72 -8.13 -5.50
N ILE A 90 -12.80 -8.88 -6.12
CA ILE A 90 -11.45 -9.11 -5.64
C ILE A 90 -10.49 -8.41 -6.60
N LEU A 91 -9.67 -7.53 -6.06
CA LEU A 91 -8.50 -6.98 -6.75
C LEU A 91 -7.30 -7.82 -6.34
N GLU A 92 -6.60 -8.39 -7.32
CA GLU A 92 -5.38 -9.18 -7.12
C GLU A 92 -4.18 -8.37 -7.60
N LEU A 93 -3.22 -8.15 -6.72
CA LEU A 93 -1.95 -7.49 -7.03
C LEU A 93 -0.80 -8.47 -6.79
N HIS A 94 0.32 -8.28 -7.48
CA HIS A 94 1.50 -9.15 -7.40
C HIS A 94 2.76 -8.37 -7.01
N SER A 95 3.57 -8.91 -6.11
CA SER A 95 4.89 -8.35 -5.85
C SER A 95 5.82 -8.57 -7.04
N GLU A 96 6.61 -7.56 -7.40
CA GLU A 96 7.64 -7.67 -8.46
C GLU A 96 8.91 -8.38 -7.96
N GLU A 97 9.09 -8.47 -6.65
CA GLU A 97 10.30 -9.01 -6.02
C GLU A 97 9.95 -9.84 -4.79
N GLU A 98 10.84 -10.77 -4.44
CA GLU A 98 10.81 -11.40 -3.12
C GLU A 98 11.18 -10.37 -2.05
N VAL A 99 10.40 -10.35 -0.96
CA VAL A 99 10.66 -9.50 0.20
C VAL A 99 10.85 -10.38 1.42
N ILE A 100 12.04 -10.28 2.00
CA ILE A 100 12.39 -10.91 3.28
C ILE A 100 12.30 -9.82 4.35
N GLY A 101 11.51 -10.07 5.39
CA GLY A 101 11.32 -9.12 6.47
C GLY A 101 12.57 -8.96 7.34
N ASP A 102 12.79 -7.72 7.77
CA ASP A 102 13.83 -7.35 8.71
C ASP A 102 13.46 -7.86 10.11
N ARG A 103 14.33 -8.69 10.69
CA ARG A 103 14.11 -9.32 11.99
C ARG A 103 14.66 -8.45 13.12
N ASP A 104 13.78 -8.04 14.02
CA ASP A 104 14.06 -7.52 15.36
C ASP A 104 13.87 -8.67 16.39
N PRO A 105 14.46 -8.63 17.60
CA PRO A 105 14.22 -9.64 18.63
C PRO A 105 12.75 -9.91 18.95
N TRP A 106 11.86 -8.93 18.74
CA TRP A 106 10.45 -9.05 19.10
C TRP A 106 9.50 -9.19 17.90
N PHE A 107 9.87 -8.66 16.74
CA PHE A 107 9.01 -8.64 15.55
C PHE A 107 9.82 -8.81 14.27
N VAL A 108 9.15 -9.21 13.19
CA VAL A 108 9.68 -9.17 11.82
C VAL A 108 8.84 -8.15 11.04
N GLU A 109 9.49 -7.16 10.43
CA GLU A 109 8.86 -6.14 9.59
C GLU A 109 9.17 -6.39 8.11
N ALA A 110 8.17 -6.38 7.23
CA ALA A 110 8.40 -6.34 5.78
C ALA A 110 7.62 -5.19 5.15
N VAL A 111 8.25 -4.50 4.19
CA VAL A 111 7.59 -3.51 3.33
C VAL A 111 7.57 -4.03 1.91
N VAL A 112 6.38 -4.34 1.40
CA VAL A 112 6.16 -4.85 0.05
C VAL A 112 5.49 -3.78 -0.80
N LYS A 113 5.95 -3.60 -2.03
CA LYS A 113 5.33 -2.69 -3.00
C LYS A 113 4.64 -3.51 -4.08
N PHE A 114 3.36 -3.22 -4.29
CA PHE A 114 2.57 -3.80 -5.35
C PHE A 114 2.37 -2.73 -6.43
N PRO A 115 2.85 -2.93 -7.67
CA PRO A 115 2.62 -2.00 -8.75
C PRO A 115 1.12 -1.83 -8.99
N LEU A 116 0.74 -0.63 -9.40
CA LEU A 116 -0.64 -0.29 -9.74
C LEU A 116 -0.70 0.20 -11.18
N ASP A 117 -1.53 -0.44 -11.98
CA ASP A 117 -2.01 0.12 -13.23
C ASP A 117 -3.17 1.12 -13.00
N ALA A 118 -3.63 1.74 -14.08
CA ALA A 118 -4.72 2.72 -14.01
C ALA A 118 -6.05 2.11 -13.55
N THR A 119 -6.33 0.86 -13.90
CA THR A 119 -7.54 0.12 -13.52
C THR A 119 -7.53 -0.21 -12.04
N GLU A 120 -6.40 -0.74 -11.55
CA GLU A 120 -6.19 -1.13 -10.15
C GLU A 120 -6.21 0.08 -9.23
N LEU A 121 -5.52 1.16 -9.62
CA LEU A 121 -5.56 2.44 -8.90
C LEU A 121 -6.99 2.99 -8.82
N ASN A 122 -7.72 3.00 -9.93
CA ASN A 122 -9.10 3.46 -9.96
C ASN A 122 -10.02 2.60 -9.07
N ALA A 123 -9.82 1.27 -9.05
CA ALA A 123 -10.55 0.38 -8.16
C ALA A 123 -10.29 0.72 -6.69
N LEU A 124 -9.03 0.96 -6.29
CA LEU A 124 -8.67 1.33 -4.92
C LEU A 124 -9.18 2.72 -4.51
N LEU A 125 -9.34 3.65 -5.45
CA LEU A 125 -9.84 5.00 -5.20
C LEU A 125 -11.37 5.07 -5.06
N THR A 126 -12.08 4.17 -5.74
CA THR A 126 -13.54 4.26 -5.86
C THR A 126 -14.27 3.25 -4.98
N LYS A 127 -13.70 2.05 -4.81
CA LYS A 127 -14.31 0.96 -4.04
C LYS A 127 -13.79 0.96 -2.62
N ARG A 128 -14.61 0.44 -1.69
CA ARG A 128 -14.21 0.34 -0.29
C ARG A 128 -13.61 -1.03 0.00
N ILE A 129 -12.39 -1.06 0.51
CA ILE A 129 -11.77 -2.32 0.96
C ILE A 129 -12.48 -2.87 2.21
N MET A 130 -12.76 -4.17 2.20
CA MET A 130 -13.25 -4.95 3.32
C MET A 130 -12.18 -5.82 3.97
N ASN A 131 -11.41 -6.58 3.19
CA ASN A 131 -10.38 -7.51 3.68
C ASN A 131 -9.17 -7.49 2.74
N ILE A 132 -7.99 -7.83 3.26
CA ILE A 132 -6.84 -8.18 2.43
C ILE A 132 -6.29 -9.52 2.87
N ARG A 133 -5.83 -10.30 1.90
CA ARG A 133 -5.09 -11.53 2.10
C ARG A 133 -3.73 -11.37 1.45
N LEU A 134 -2.67 -11.52 2.24
CA LEU A 134 -1.31 -11.51 1.77
C LEU A 134 -0.78 -12.94 1.72
N GLN A 135 -0.26 -13.34 0.56
CA GLN A 135 0.46 -14.60 0.42
C GLN A 135 1.87 -14.47 1.01
N THR A 136 2.25 -15.45 1.84
CA THR A 136 3.62 -15.60 2.34
C THR A 136 4.08 -17.05 2.12
N ASN A 137 5.39 -17.32 2.22
CA ASN A 137 5.91 -18.69 2.18
C ASN A 137 5.43 -19.53 3.38
N GLY A 138 5.02 -18.90 4.47
CA GLY A 138 4.40 -19.54 5.64
C GLY A 138 2.88 -19.74 5.53
N GLY A 139 2.28 -19.42 4.38
CA GLY A 139 0.84 -19.46 4.14
C GLY A 139 0.17 -18.09 4.04
N ASP A 140 -1.13 -18.10 3.76
CA ASP A 140 -1.90 -16.87 3.58
C ASP A 140 -2.20 -16.18 4.92
N LYS A 141 -2.09 -14.86 4.94
CA LYS A 141 -2.39 -14.01 6.09
C LYS A 141 -3.58 -13.09 5.79
N ASP A 142 -4.64 -13.25 6.57
CA ASP A 142 -5.89 -12.50 6.42
C ASP A 142 -5.98 -11.31 7.39
N TYR A 143 -6.30 -10.13 6.86
CA TYR A 143 -6.49 -8.91 7.64
C TYR A 143 -7.85 -8.29 7.30
N LYS A 144 -8.66 -8.04 8.35
CA LYS A 144 -10.01 -7.49 8.22
C LYS A 144 -10.03 -5.98 8.42
N PHE A 145 -10.68 -5.23 7.54
CA PHE A 145 -10.70 -3.76 7.59
C PHE A 145 -11.93 -3.26 8.33
N GLY A 146 -11.70 -2.33 9.27
CA GLY A 146 -12.76 -1.49 9.80
C GLY A 146 -13.21 -0.42 8.79
N LYS A 147 -14.43 0.10 8.94
CA LYS A 147 -14.98 1.16 8.06
C LYS A 147 -14.09 2.41 7.94
N LYS A 148 -13.27 2.70 8.96
CA LYS A 148 -12.39 3.87 9.02
C LYS A 148 -11.09 3.72 8.21
N GLY A 149 -10.57 2.50 8.01
CA GLY A 149 -9.29 2.27 7.32
C GLY A 149 -9.36 2.61 5.82
N ALA A 150 -10.40 2.15 5.13
CA ALA A 150 -10.57 2.34 3.69
C ALA A 150 -10.63 3.83 3.26
N LYS A 151 -11.36 4.68 4.01
CA LYS A 151 -11.46 6.13 3.69
C LYS A 151 -10.12 6.84 3.78
N LYS A 152 -9.22 6.40 4.66
CA LYS A 152 -7.91 7.01 4.81
C LYS A 152 -6.96 6.58 3.70
N MET A 153 -7.03 5.31 3.30
CA MET A 153 -6.28 4.79 2.16
C MET A 153 -6.62 5.52 0.86
N GLN A 154 -7.90 5.73 0.56
CA GLN A 154 -8.32 6.46 -0.65
C GLN A 154 -7.74 7.88 -0.70
N LYS A 155 -7.66 8.57 0.45
CA LYS A 155 -7.02 9.91 0.52
C LYS A 155 -5.54 9.85 0.22
N VAL A 156 -4.88 8.79 0.69
CA VAL A 156 -3.47 8.54 0.47
C VAL A 156 -3.21 8.22 -1.00
N LEU A 157 -3.96 7.29 -1.60
CA LEU A 157 -3.78 6.90 -2.99
C LEU A 157 -4.15 8.01 -3.99
N ALA A 158 -5.09 8.91 -3.64
CA ALA A 158 -5.43 10.06 -4.47
C ALA A 158 -4.27 11.07 -4.62
N CYS A 159 -3.19 10.88 -3.84
CA CYS A 159 -2.02 11.73 -3.87
C CYS A 159 -0.87 11.22 -4.74
N ILE A 160 -0.95 9.99 -5.25
CA ILE A 160 0.07 9.44 -6.14
C ILE A 160 -0.45 9.39 -7.57
#